data_AF-A0A3D3KRB0-F1
#
_entry.id   AF-A0A3D3KRB0-F1
#
_cell.length_a   1.000
_cell.length_b   1.000
_cell.length_c   1.000
_cell.angle_alpha   90.00
_cell.angle_beta   90.00
_cell.angle_gamma   90.00
#
_symmetry.space_group_name_H-M   'P 1'
#
loop_
_entity.id
_entity.type
_entity.pdbx_description
1 polymer ?
#
loop_
_entity_poly.entity_id
_entity_poly.type
_entity_poly.pdbx_seq_one_letter_code
_entity_poly.pdbx_strand_id
1 'polypeptide(L)'
;FYSVAELEMVLRRSAGLLDLKVNSAGFSEIAGRSRGTPRIANRLLRRVRDWALVHGIEQIDARAASAALDMYEVDKRGLDRLDRAVLEALITKFGGGPVGLSTLAIAVGEETETVETVAEPFLVREGLLGRTPRGRIAMAPAWTHLGFAVPAGVFGQEPLDLFDPDPDSSGTAAEWAPNSQ
;
A
#
# COMPACT_ATOMS: atom_id res chain seq x y z
N PHE A 1 -9.43 3.40 -12.90
CA PHE A 1 -10.17 3.05 -11.68
C PHE A 1 -11.59 3.56 -11.83
N TYR A 2 -12.55 2.84 -11.25
CA TYR A 2 -13.96 3.24 -11.27
C TYR A 2 -14.20 4.31 -10.20
N SER A 3 -15.05 5.28 -10.51
CA SER A 3 -15.58 6.25 -9.56
C SER A 3 -16.46 5.56 -8.50
N VAL A 4 -16.68 6.24 -7.38
CA VAL A 4 -17.60 5.77 -6.32
C VAL A 4 -18.99 5.49 -6.91
N ALA A 5 -19.50 6.40 -7.76
CA ALA A 5 -20.81 6.24 -8.40
C ALA A 5 -20.87 4.99 -9.31
N GLU A 6 -19.83 4.71 -10.08
CA GLU A 6 -19.78 3.49 -10.90
C GLU A 6 -19.70 2.23 -10.05
N LEU A 7 -18.94 2.27 -8.94
CA LEU A 7 -18.88 1.16 -8.00
C LEU A 7 -20.21 0.93 -7.29
N GLU A 8 -20.96 1.98 -6.95
CA GLU A 8 -22.30 1.84 -6.40
C GLU A 8 -23.24 1.10 -7.37
N MET A 9 -23.16 1.38 -8.68
CA MET A 9 -23.94 0.64 -9.68
C MET A 9 -23.58 -0.85 -9.69
N VAL A 10 -22.29 -1.18 -9.63
CA VAL A 10 -21.82 -2.58 -9.54
C VAL A 10 -22.33 -3.23 -8.26
N LEU A 11 -22.21 -2.55 -7.12
CA LEU A 11 -22.65 -3.06 -5.82
C LEU A 11 -24.16 -3.27 -5.75
N ARG A 12 -24.96 -2.35 -6.30
CA ARG A 12 -26.43 -2.49 -6.37
C ARG A 12 -26.83 -3.75 -7.13
N ARG A 13 -26.21 -3.99 -8.29
CA ARG A 13 -26.45 -5.20 -9.07
C ARG A 13 -26.10 -6.45 -8.26
N SER A 14 -24.94 -6.48 -7.63
CA SER A 14 -24.49 -7.62 -6.85
C SER A 14 -25.33 -7.85 -5.59
N ALA A 15 -25.79 -6.79 -4.92
CA ALA A 15 -26.68 -6.89 -3.76
C ALA A 15 -28.00 -7.56 -4.13
N GLY A 16 -28.57 -7.22 -5.30
CA GLY A 16 -29.77 -7.88 -5.82
C GLY A 16 -29.58 -9.38 -6.06
N LEU A 17 -28.41 -9.81 -6.54
CA LEU A 17 -28.08 -11.23 -6.71
C LEU A 17 -27.88 -11.98 -5.38
N LEU A 18 -27.60 -11.26 -4.30
CA LEU A 18 -27.33 -11.81 -2.97
C LEU A 18 -28.54 -11.66 -2.02
N ASP A 19 -29.67 -11.18 -2.53
CA ASP A 19 -30.88 -10.83 -1.77
C ASP A 19 -30.59 -9.90 -0.56
N LEU A 20 -29.69 -8.95 -0.77
CA LEU A 20 -29.20 -8.06 0.27
C LEU A 20 -29.90 -6.69 0.20
N LYS A 21 -30.53 -6.27 1.30
CA LYS A 21 -31.09 -4.92 1.40
C LYS A 21 -30.02 -3.94 1.91
N VAL A 22 -29.54 -3.08 1.03
CA VAL A 22 -28.58 -2.00 1.36
C VAL A 22 -29.16 -0.68 0.87
N ASN A 23 -29.10 0.36 1.69
CA ASN A 23 -29.51 1.70 1.28
C ASN A 23 -28.37 2.44 0.54
N SER A 24 -28.68 3.58 -0.10
CA SER A 24 -27.68 4.35 -0.86
C SER A 24 -26.45 4.70 -0.01
N ALA A 25 -26.64 5.08 1.26
CA ALA A 25 -25.53 5.45 2.14
C ALA A 25 -24.62 4.26 2.48
N GLY A 26 -25.18 3.06 2.65
CA GLY A 26 -24.40 1.83 2.82
C GLY A 26 -23.59 1.48 1.56
N PHE A 27 -24.17 1.67 0.37
CA PHE A 27 -23.43 1.50 -0.88
C PHE A 27 -22.27 2.48 -1.02
N SER A 28 -22.49 3.77 -0.71
CA SER A 28 -21.44 4.79 -0.75
C SER A 28 -20.29 4.46 0.21
N GLU A 29 -20.61 3.97 1.41
CA GLU A 29 -19.60 3.57 2.41
C GLU A 29 -18.73 2.40 1.89
N ILE A 30 -19.35 1.36 1.35
CA ILE A 30 -18.63 0.21 0.78
C ILE A 30 -17.80 0.66 -0.44
N ALA A 31 -18.39 1.41 -1.35
CA ALA A 31 -17.74 1.90 -2.57
C ALA A 31 -16.53 2.79 -2.24
N GLY A 32 -16.65 3.67 -1.25
CA GLY A 32 -15.57 4.54 -0.78
C GLY A 32 -14.33 3.77 -0.32
N ARG A 33 -14.53 2.62 0.34
CA ARG A 33 -13.42 1.76 0.81
C ARG A 33 -12.97 0.69 -0.20
N SER A 34 -13.55 0.68 -1.41
CA SER A 34 -13.30 -0.35 -2.43
C SER A 34 -12.11 -0.08 -3.35
N ARG A 35 -11.37 1.01 -3.12
CA ARG A 35 -10.13 1.34 -3.86
C ARG A 35 -10.37 1.48 -5.38
N GLY A 36 -11.55 1.95 -5.78
CA GLY A 36 -11.95 2.09 -7.19
C GLY A 36 -12.05 0.76 -7.97
N THR A 37 -12.07 -0.39 -7.28
CA THR A 37 -11.91 -1.72 -7.90
C THR A 37 -13.17 -2.56 -7.74
N PRO A 38 -13.86 -2.96 -8.83
CA PRO A 38 -15.08 -3.76 -8.76
C PRO A 38 -14.91 -5.10 -8.02
N ARG A 39 -13.77 -5.78 -8.17
CA ARG A 39 -13.48 -7.04 -7.47
C ARG A 39 -13.42 -6.84 -5.95
N ILE A 40 -12.82 -5.76 -5.49
CA ILE A 40 -12.69 -5.41 -4.07
C ILE A 40 -14.07 -5.01 -3.52
N ALA A 41 -14.81 -4.18 -4.25
CA ALA A 41 -16.18 -3.80 -3.89
C ALA A 41 -17.07 -5.03 -3.64
N ASN A 42 -17.06 -5.99 -4.56
CA ASN A 42 -17.81 -7.23 -4.40
C ASN A 42 -17.32 -8.10 -3.23
N ARG A 43 -16.02 -8.11 -2.94
CA ARG A 43 -15.47 -8.81 -1.77
C ARG A 43 -15.95 -8.17 -0.47
N LEU A 44 -15.93 -6.84 -0.39
CA LEU A 44 -16.40 -6.09 0.77
C LEU A 44 -17.91 -6.27 0.97
N LEU A 45 -18.70 -6.21 -0.10
CA LEU A 45 -20.15 -6.45 -0.02
C LEU A 45 -20.49 -7.82 0.60
N ARG A 46 -19.78 -8.88 0.20
CA ARG A 46 -19.95 -10.23 0.77
C ARG A 46 -19.62 -10.26 2.25
N ARG A 47 -18.52 -9.62 2.66
CA ARG A 47 -18.13 -9.49 4.08
C ARG A 47 -19.18 -8.73 4.90
N VAL A 48 -19.66 -7.60 4.38
CA VAL A 48 -20.71 -6.81 5.05
C VAL A 48 -22.00 -7.61 5.18
N ARG A 49 -22.38 -8.40 4.17
CA ARG A 49 -23.50 -9.34 4.27
C ARG A 49 -23.27 -10.37 5.38
N ASP A 50 -22.13 -11.05 5.37
CA ASP A 50 -21.85 -12.12 6.33
C ASP A 50 -21.89 -11.57 7.78
N TRP A 51 -21.37 -10.35 7.98
CA TRP A 51 -21.51 -9.61 9.24
C TRP A 51 -22.97 -9.28 9.58
N ALA A 52 -23.73 -8.73 8.63
CA ALA A 52 -25.14 -8.35 8.81
C ALA A 52 -26.01 -9.56 9.20
N LEU A 53 -25.77 -10.73 8.59
CA LEU A 53 -26.48 -11.97 8.91
C LEU A 53 -26.23 -12.41 10.35
N VAL A 54 -24.98 -12.35 10.83
CA VAL A 54 -24.63 -12.71 12.22
C VAL A 54 -25.24 -11.74 13.24
N HIS A 55 -25.40 -10.47 12.87
CA HIS A 55 -25.92 -9.42 13.75
C HIS A 55 -27.43 -9.19 13.59
N GLY A 56 -28.12 -9.97 12.76
CA GLY A 56 -29.57 -9.83 12.54
C GLY A 56 -29.98 -8.51 11.88
N ILE A 57 -29.11 -7.93 11.04
CA ILE A 57 -29.37 -6.65 10.37
C ILE A 57 -30.14 -6.90 9.07
N GLU A 58 -31.41 -6.48 9.04
CA GLU A 58 -32.27 -6.66 7.85
C GLU A 58 -32.00 -5.65 6.73
N GLN A 59 -31.55 -4.44 7.07
CA GLN A 59 -31.20 -3.40 6.11
C GLN A 59 -29.87 -2.74 6.49
N ILE A 60 -28.90 -2.83 5.59
CA ILE A 60 -27.56 -2.26 5.78
C ILE A 60 -27.58 -0.77 5.41
N ASP A 61 -27.31 0.07 6.40
CA ASP A 61 -27.04 1.49 6.24
C ASP A 61 -25.54 1.80 6.32
N ALA A 62 -25.15 3.08 6.27
CA ALA A 62 -23.76 3.48 6.39
C ALA A 62 -23.12 3.08 7.73
N ARG A 63 -23.89 3.04 8.83
CA ARG A 63 -23.35 2.68 10.15
C ARG A 63 -23.07 1.18 10.22
N ALA A 64 -24.00 0.36 9.76
CA ALA A 64 -23.83 -1.09 9.66
C ALA A 64 -22.67 -1.45 8.71
N ALA A 65 -22.60 -0.79 7.54
CA ALA A 65 -21.49 -0.97 6.61
C ALA A 65 -20.14 -0.58 7.24
N SER A 66 -20.06 0.57 7.89
CA SER A 66 -18.83 0.99 8.59
C SER A 66 -18.45 -0.01 9.68
N ALA A 67 -19.38 -0.40 10.56
CA ALA A 67 -19.11 -1.33 11.64
C ALA A 67 -18.59 -2.68 11.13
N ALA A 68 -19.18 -3.20 10.06
CA ALA A 68 -18.71 -4.42 9.40
C ALA A 68 -17.28 -4.22 8.83
N LEU A 69 -17.05 -3.13 8.09
CA LEU A 69 -15.75 -2.86 7.46
C LEU A 69 -14.64 -2.62 8.49
N ASP A 70 -14.97 -1.97 9.61
CA ASP A 70 -14.08 -1.76 10.74
C ASP A 70 -13.72 -3.10 11.40
N MET A 71 -14.70 -3.99 11.59
CA MET A 71 -14.47 -5.35 12.10
C MET A 71 -13.60 -6.20 11.17
N TYR A 72 -13.69 -6.00 9.86
CA TYR A 72 -12.82 -6.64 8.86
C TYR A 72 -11.49 -5.91 8.65
N GLU A 73 -11.16 -4.95 9.52
CA GLU A 73 -9.92 -4.18 9.50
C GLU A 73 -9.68 -3.52 8.13
N VAL A 74 -10.72 -2.92 7.57
CA VAL A 74 -10.62 -2.09 6.37
C VAL A 74 -10.62 -0.63 6.79
N ASP A 75 -9.47 0.04 6.68
CA ASP A 75 -9.35 1.43 7.12
C ASP A 75 -10.13 2.40 6.19
N LYS A 76 -10.13 3.69 6.56
CA LYS A 76 -10.79 4.74 5.77
C LYS A 76 -10.17 4.95 4.39
N ARG A 77 -8.91 4.55 4.17
CA ARG A 77 -8.25 4.59 2.86
C ARG A 77 -8.51 3.32 2.04
N GLY A 78 -9.12 2.29 2.62
CA GLY A 78 -9.39 1.00 2.00
C GLY A 78 -8.25 -0.02 2.16
N LEU A 79 -7.23 0.26 2.98
CA LEU A 79 -6.19 -0.68 3.39
C LEU A 79 -6.82 -1.77 4.26
N ASP A 80 -6.78 -2.99 3.75
CA ASP A 80 -7.21 -4.16 4.47
C ASP A 80 -6.09 -4.72 5.36
N ARG A 81 -6.41 -5.76 6.14
CA ARG A 81 -5.44 -6.48 6.99
C ARG A 81 -4.20 -6.96 6.21
N LEU A 82 -4.37 -7.44 4.98
CA LEU A 82 -3.26 -7.92 4.17
C LEU A 82 -2.36 -6.76 3.75
N ASP A 83 -2.94 -5.67 3.28
CA ASP A 83 -2.20 -4.47 2.89
C ASP A 83 -1.35 -3.96 4.06
N ARG A 84 -1.94 -3.88 5.27
CA ARG A 84 -1.23 -3.48 6.48
C ARG A 84 -0.14 -4.47 6.87
N ALA A 85 -0.43 -5.78 6.87
CA ALA A 85 0.56 -6.81 7.17
C ALA A 85 1.75 -6.77 6.21
N VAL A 86 1.51 -6.49 4.92
CA VAL A 86 2.57 -6.32 3.92
C VAL A 86 3.44 -5.10 4.23
N LEU A 87 2.84 -3.94 4.49
CA LEU A 87 3.59 -2.73 4.83
C LEU A 87 4.33 -2.87 6.17
N GLU A 88 3.69 -3.46 7.16
CA GLU A 88 4.27 -3.69 8.49
C GLU A 88 5.44 -4.66 8.40
N ALA A 89 5.31 -5.79 7.69
CA ALA A 89 6.41 -6.71 7.47
C ALA A 89 7.56 -6.03 6.73
N LEU A 90 7.26 -5.26 5.68
CA LEU A 90 8.25 -4.54 4.89
C LEU A 90 9.07 -3.54 5.72
N ILE A 91 8.41 -2.82 6.63
CA ILE A 91 9.04 -1.82 7.50
C ILE A 91 9.75 -2.46 8.70
N THR A 92 9.05 -3.29 9.47
CA THR A 92 9.53 -3.78 10.76
C THR A 92 10.53 -4.94 10.62
N LYS A 93 10.32 -5.84 9.65
CA LYS A 93 11.17 -7.02 9.45
C LYS A 93 12.33 -6.75 8.49
N PHE A 94 12.11 -5.89 7.49
CA PHE A 94 13.06 -5.66 6.39
C PHE A 94 13.58 -4.22 6.32
N GLY A 95 13.27 -3.36 7.30
CA GLY A 95 13.80 -1.99 7.37
C GLY A 95 13.39 -1.10 6.21
N GLY A 96 12.30 -1.43 5.51
CA GLY A 96 11.85 -0.73 4.30
C GLY A 96 12.27 -1.36 2.97
N GLY A 97 12.98 -2.51 2.98
CA GLY A 97 13.39 -3.24 1.78
C GLY A 97 14.80 -2.89 1.28
N PRO A 98 15.20 -3.34 0.07
CA PRO A 98 14.42 -4.12 -0.90
C PRO A 98 14.24 -5.58 -0.50
N VAL A 99 13.02 -6.11 -0.67
CA VAL A 99 12.68 -7.53 -0.40
C VAL A 99 12.02 -8.22 -1.60
N GLY A 100 12.34 -9.48 -1.86
CA GLY A 100 11.68 -10.28 -2.88
C GLY A 100 10.20 -10.54 -2.56
N LEU A 101 9.36 -10.67 -3.58
CA LEU A 101 7.92 -10.93 -3.39
C LEU A 101 7.65 -12.22 -2.63
N SER A 102 8.35 -13.30 -2.98
CA SER A 102 8.21 -14.60 -2.33
C SER A 102 8.56 -14.52 -0.85
N THR A 103 9.65 -13.83 -0.50
CA THR A 103 10.05 -13.62 0.90
C THR A 103 9.02 -12.77 1.65
N LEU A 104 8.49 -11.73 1.02
CA LEU A 104 7.46 -10.88 1.61
C LEU A 104 6.16 -11.66 1.85
N ALA A 105 5.75 -12.49 0.90
CA ALA A 105 4.58 -13.36 1.00
C ALA A 105 4.72 -14.37 2.15
N ILE A 106 5.89 -15.02 2.29
CA ILE A 106 6.20 -15.90 3.42
C ILE A 106 6.12 -15.14 4.75
N ALA A 107 6.64 -13.91 4.81
CA ALA A 107 6.66 -13.11 6.02
C ALA A 107 5.26 -12.69 6.50
N VAL A 108 4.27 -12.62 5.61
CA VAL A 108 2.86 -12.33 5.93
C VAL A 108 1.97 -13.58 5.97
N GLY A 109 2.51 -14.76 5.64
CA GLY A 109 1.78 -16.03 5.67
C GLY A 109 0.76 -16.20 4.53
N GLU A 110 1.02 -15.60 3.37
CA GLU A 110 0.11 -15.61 2.22
C GLU A 110 0.80 -16.15 0.97
N GLU A 111 0.00 -16.52 -0.03
CA GLU A 111 0.53 -16.91 -1.33
C GLU A 111 1.11 -15.72 -2.09
N THR A 112 2.23 -15.93 -2.79
CA THR A 112 2.89 -14.94 -3.64
C THR A 112 1.92 -14.25 -4.60
N GLU A 113 1.06 -15.03 -5.27
CA GLU A 113 0.05 -14.53 -6.21
C GLU A 113 -1.00 -13.65 -5.51
N THR A 114 -1.37 -13.99 -4.27
CA THR A 114 -2.32 -13.20 -3.48
C THR A 114 -1.74 -11.82 -3.16
N VAL A 115 -0.48 -11.75 -2.72
CA VAL A 115 0.19 -10.46 -2.45
C VAL A 115 0.30 -9.63 -3.74
N GLU A 116 0.69 -10.25 -4.85
CA GLU A 116 0.86 -9.58 -6.15
C GLU A 116 -0.44 -9.07 -6.76
N THR A 117 -1.51 -9.85 -6.68
CA THR A 117 -2.78 -9.53 -7.36
C THR A 117 -3.74 -8.74 -6.49
N VAL A 118 -3.63 -8.85 -5.16
CA VAL A 118 -4.57 -8.23 -4.21
C VAL A 118 -3.97 -6.99 -3.55
N ALA A 119 -2.75 -7.08 -3.00
CA ALA A 119 -2.18 -6.01 -2.18
C ALA A 119 -1.38 -5.00 -2.99
N GLU A 120 -0.40 -5.47 -3.76
CA GLU A 120 0.53 -4.59 -4.50
C GLU A 120 -0.15 -3.55 -5.40
N PRO A 121 -1.19 -3.86 -6.21
CA PRO A 121 -1.73 -2.90 -7.17
C PRO A 121 -2.32 -1.66 -6.50
N PHE A 122 -2.75 -1.78 -5.25
CA PHE A 122 -3.23 -0.67 -4.45
C PHE A 122 -2.08 0.04 -3.73
N LEU A 123 -1.21 -0.71 -3.06
CA LEU A 123 -0.08 -0.15 -2.31
C LEU A 123 0.87 0.66 -3.21
N VAL A 124 1.10 0.20 -4.44
CA VAL A 124 1.92 0.93 -5.43
C VAL A 124 1.24 2.23 -5.86
N ARG A 125 -0.08 2.19 -6.07
CA ARG A 125 -0.83 3.36 -6.55
C ARG A 125 -0.95 4.45 -5.50
N GLU A 126 -1.17 4.06 -4.24
CA GLU A 126 -1.19 5.00 -3.12
C GLU A 126 0.20 5.54 -2.76
N GLY A 127 1.25 5.11 -3.50
CA GLY A 127 2.62 5.51 -3.24
C GLY A 127 3.15 5.00 -1.89
N LEU A 128 2.62 3.89 -1.39
CA LEU A 128 3.03 3.23 -0.15
C LEU A 128 4.13 2.19 -0.41
N LEU A 129 4.13 1.57 -1.59
CA LEU A 129 5.09 0.54 -1.99
C LEU A 129 5.74 0.86 -3.34
N GLY A 130 7.06 0.77 -3.43
CA GLY A 130 7.83 0.88 -4.66
C GLY A 130 8.25 -0.48 -5.19
N ARG A 131 8.25 -0.65 -6.52
CA ARG A 131 8.81 -1.84 -7.20
C ARG A 131 10.18 -1.48 -7.77
N THR A 132 11.19 -2.29 -7.45
CA THR A 132 12.55 -2.17 -7.98
C THR A 132 13.00 -3.52 -8.56
N PRO A 133 14.04 -3.55 -9.43
CA PRO A 133 14.62 -4.83 -9.88
C PRO A 133 15.11 -5.72 -8.73
N ARG A 134 15.48 -5.12 -7.59
CA ARG A 134 16.00 -5.82 -6.40
C ARG A 134 14.89 -6.29 -5.45
N GLY A 135 13.65 -5.82 -5.63
CA GLY A 135 12.55 -6.13 -4.73
C GLY A 135 11.62 -4.96 -4.45
N ARG A 136 10.79 -5.11 -3.42
CA ARG A 136 9.79 -4.14 -2.97
C ARG A 136 10.38 -3.27 -1.89
N ILE A 137 10.06 -1.98 -1.93
CA ILE A 137 10.51 -0.99 -0.94
C ILE A 137 9.31 -0.25 -0.34
N ALA A 138 9.34 0.05 0.96
CA ALA A 138 8.29 0.82 1.62
C ALA A 138 8.58 2.30 1.44
N MET A 139 7.70 3.03 0.76
CA MET A 139 7.82 4.47 0.48
C MET A 139 7.53 5.32 1.74
N ALA A 140 7.99 6.57 1.79
CA ALA A 140 7.79 7.47 2.94
C ALA A 140 6.33 7.57 3.46
N PRO A 141 5.29 7.59 2.58
CA PRO A 141 3.90 7.58 3.05
C PRO A 141 3.51 6.32 3.83
N ALA A 142 4.16 5.16 3.59
CA ALA A 142 3.88 3.93 4.33
C ALA A 142 4.37 4.00 5.78
N TRP A 143 5.57 4.56 6.00
CA TRP A 143 6.12 4.79 7.33
C TRP A 143 5.21 5.72 8.14
N THR A 144 4.82 6.84 7.53
CA THR A 144 3.92 7.81 8.16
C THR A 144 2.56 7.19 8.46
N HIS A 145 2.01 6.40 7.53
CA HIS A 145 0.72 5.75 7.72
C HIS A 145 0.71 4.77 8.89
N LEU A 146 1.81 4.05 9.11
CA LEU A 146 1.96 3.12 10.22
C LEU A 146 2.49 3.77 11.51
N GLY A 147 2.69 5.10 11.52
CA GLY A 147 3.14 5.85 12.68
C GLY A 147 4.65 5.75 12.98
N PHE A 148 5.44 5.29 12.02
CA PHE A 148 6.90 5.22 12.15
C PHE A 148 7.58 6.50 11.64
N ALA A 149 8.75 6.80 12.23
CA ALA A 149 9.63 7.84 11.70
C ALA A 149 10.21 7.42 10.34
N VAL A 150 10.19 8.34 9.38
CA VAL A 150 10.74 8.12 8.05
C VAL A 150 12.28 8.10 8.15
N PRO A 151 12.98 7.03 7.75
CA PRO A 151 14.44 6.99 7.80
C PRO A 151 15.04 8.03 6.84
N ALA A 152 16.00 8.81 7.32
CA ALA A 152 16.78 9.71 6.46
C ALA A 152 17.65 8.89 5.50
N GLY A 153 17.54 9.13 4.20
CA GLY A 153 18.44 8.55 3.17
C GLY A 153 18.01 7.24 2.51
N VAL A 154 16.83 6.68 2.81
CA VAL A 154 16.37 5.40 2.21
C VAL A 154 15.61 5.59 0.89
N PHE A 155 15.11 6.81 0.61
CA PHE A 155 14.32 7.12 -0.56
C PHE A 155 15.16 7.69 -1.70
N GLY A 156 15.82 6.79 -2.43
CA GLY A 156 16.67 7.18 -3.55
C GLY A 156 17.94 7.83 -3.05
N GLN A 157 19.03 7.08 -3.02
CA GLN A 157 20.34 7.70 -3.09
C GLN A 157 20.32 8.58 -4.35
N GLU A 158 20.37 9.90 -4.13
CA GLU A 158 21.17 10.77 -5.00
C GLU A 158 22.48 10.02 -5.27
N PRO A 159 23.01 10.04 -6.50
CA PRO A 159 24.31 9.44 -6.74
C PRO A 159 25.23 10.03 -5.67
N LEU A 160 25.85 9.15 -4.87
CA LEU A 160 27.00 9.54 -4.05
C LEU A 160 27.92 10.29 -5.02
N ASP A 161 27.96 11.61 -4.91
CA ASP A 161 28.95 12.43 -5.59
C ASP A 161 30.28 12.01 -4.95
N LEU A 162 30.86 10.96 -5.54
CA LEU A 162 32.14 10.35 -5.19
C LEU A 162 33.33 11.29 -5.53
N PHE A 163 33.01 12.56 -5.77
CA PHE A 163 33.89 13.66 -6.11
C PHE A 163 33.61 14.82 -5.14
N ASP A 164 33.70 14.57 -3.84
CA ASP A 164 34.19 15.62 -2.96
C ASP A 164 35.68 15.81 -3.32
N PRO A 165 36.11 16.95 -3.86
CA PRO A 165 37.54 17.21 -3.97
C PRO A 165 38.08 17.30 -2.55
N ASP A 166 39.00 16.40 -2.20
CA ASP A 166 39.79 16.47 -0.97
C ASP A 166 40.24 17.93 -0.74
N PRO A 167 39.92 18.54 0.42
CA PRO A 167 40.39 19.89 0.73
C PRO A 167 41.93 19.98 0.90
N ASP A 168 42.65 18.85 0.87
CA ASP A 168 44.09 18.75 1.13
C ASP A 168 44.94 18.42 -0.11
N SER A 169 44.50 18.75 -1.33
CA SER A 169 45.37 18.71 -2.52
C SER A 169 46.20 19.99 -2.72
N SER A 170 46.76 20.55 -1.65
CA SER A 170 47.87 21.52 -1.75
C SER A 170 49.22 20.78 -1.72
N GLY A 171 49.45 19.90 -2.68
CA GLY A 171 50.72 19.20 -2.90
C GLY A 171 51.57 19.92 -3.95
N THR A 172 52.43 20.83 -3.49
CA THR A 172 53.70 21.28 -4.12
C THR A 172 53.92 20.94 -5.60
N ALA A 173 53.71 21.94 -6.47
CA ALA A 173 54.27 21.94 -7.81
C ALA A 173 55.80 22.13 -7.72
N ALA A 174 56.55 21.04 -7.83
CA ALA A 174 57.99 21.09 -8.03
C ALA A 174 58.30 21.65 -9.43
N GLU A 175 58.94 22.82 -9.46
CA GLU A 175 59.52 23.43 -10.66
C GLU A 175 60.48 22.45 -11.37
N TRP A 176 60.11 22.05 -12.58
CA TRP A 176 61.03 21.38 -13.51
C TRP A 176 61.50 22.41 -14.55
N ALA A 177 62.76 22.84 -14.44
CA ALA A 177 63.43 23.67 -15.44
C ALA A 177 64.42 22.80 -16.26
N PRO A 178 64.39 22.82 -17.60
CA PRO A 178 65.41 22.15 -18.40
C PRO A 178 66.66 23.03 -18.50
N ASN A 179 67.80 22.45 -18.11
CA ASN A 179 69.12 23.05 -18.14
C ASN A 179 69.58 23.28 -19.59
N SER A 180 70.07 24.48 -19.90
CA SER A 180 70.74 24.81 -21.16
C SER A 180 72.18 25.22 -20.87
N GLN A 181 73.12 24.30 -21.14
CA GLN A 181 74.45 24.56 -21.72
C GLN A 181 75.17 23.24 -21.98
#